data_AF-T1EH65-F1
#
_entry.id   AF-T1EH65-F1
#
_cell.length_a   1.000
_cell.length_b   1.000
_cell.length_c   1.000
_cell.angle_alpha   90.00
_cell.angle_beta   90.00
_cell.angle_gamma   90.00
#
_symmetry.space_group_name_H-M   'P 1'
#
loop_
_entity.id
_entity.type
_entity.pdbx_description
1 polymer ?
#
loop_
_entity_poly.entity_id
_entity_poly.type
_entity_poly.pdbx_seq_one_letter_code
_entity_poly.pdbx_strand_id
1 'polypeptide(L)'
;CPEEMQGWIANIHSACISSMARQMNRSNVCKLLKAEIHKLENSIDLDLKMRKMASMQSNLVKEPEMRLVLEKQMLEWENNLDRLYMEQFQLRCYLAALQDQPLPSAKSLLSNISKLARTSLVSLGVSSPCSFHATICSRLPLTLS
;
A
#
# COMPACT_ATOMS: atom_id res chain seq x y z
N CYS A 1 -17.00 9.53 -18.44
CA CYS A 1 -17.16 8.07 -18.62
C CYS A 1 -16.07 7.29 -17.87
N PRO A 2 -16.27 6.00 -17.48
CA PRO A 2 -15.22 5.16 -16.87
C PRO A 2 -13.92 5.12 -17.71
N GLU A 3 -14.05 5.19 -19.03
CA GLU A 3 -12.94 5.24 -19.98
C GLU A 3 -12.12 6.54 -19.90
N GLU A 4 -12.76 7.70 -19.67
CA GLU A 4 -12.04 8.97 -19.50
C GLU A 4 -11.26 9.03 -18.18
N MET A 5 -11.80 8.42 -17.11
CA MET A 5 -11.11 8.31 -15.82
C MET A 5 -9.89 7.38 -15.93
N GLN A 6 -10.03 6.26 -16.63
CA GLN A 6 -8.90 5.38 -16.92
C GLN A 6 -7.85 6.06 -17.81
N GLY A 7 -8.29 6.86 -18.80
CA GLY A 7 -7.41 7.68 -19.63
C GLY A 7 -6.63 8.73 -18.82
N TRP A 8 -7.27 9.42 -17.88
CA TRP A 8 -6.61 10.37 -16.99
C TRP A 8 -5.59 9.71 -16.05
N ILE A 9 -5.94 8.58 -15.45
CA ILE A 9 -5.03 7.79 -14.60
C ILE A 9 -3.83 7.30 -15.43
N ALA A 10 -4.08 6.80 -16.64
CA ALA A 10 -3.03 6.37 -17.56
C ALA A 10 -2.11 7.54 -17.96
N ASN A 11 -2.65 8.74 -18.17
CA ASN A 11 -1.87 9.94 -18.52
C ASN A 11 -1.02 10.44 -17.35
N ILE A 12 -1.53 10.45 -16.12
CA ILE A 12 -0.75 10.81 -14.93
C ILE A 12 0.37 9.79 -14.70
N HIS A 13 0.05 8.50 -14.78
CA HIS A 13 1.05 7.44 -14.67
C HIS A 13 2.11 7.57 -15.77
N SER A 14 1.68 7.83 -17.01
CA SER A 14 2.58 8.06 -18.15
C SER A 14 3.44 9.30 -17.98
N ALA A 15 2.95 10.37 -17.33
CA ALA A 15 3.74 11.56 -17.01
C ALA A 15 4.79 11.29 -15.92
N CYS A 16 4.43 10.56 -14.85
CA CYS A 16 5.38 10.11 -13.82
C CYS A 16 6.44 9.17 -14.41
N ILE A 17 6.01 8.22 -15.24
CA ILE A 17 6.89 7.33 -15.99
C ILE A 17 7.77 8.11 -16.96
N SER A 18 7.25 9.12 -17.67
CA SER A 18 8.02 9.95 -18.61
C SER A 18 9.03 10.87 -17.91
N SER A 19 8.78 11.24 -16.65
CA SER A 19 9.77 11.92 -15.81
C SER A 19 10.91 10.95 -15.44
N MET A 20 10.57 9.73 -15.02
CA MET A 20 11.55 8.66 -14.75
C MET A 20 12.30 8.16 -16.01
N ALA A 21 11.63 8.08 -17.15
CA ALA A 21 12.14 7.54 -18.41
C ALA A 21 12.95 8.56 -19.22
N ARG A 22 12.82 9.86 -18.93
CA ARG A 22 13.70 10.90 -19.52
C ARG A 22 15.18 10.68 -19.21
N GLN A 23 15.52 9.85 -18.23
CA GLN A 23 16.90 9.50 -17.87
C GLN A 23 17.25 8.02 -18.07
N MET A 24 16.28 7.12 -18.34
CA MET A 24 16.52 5.67 -18.46
C MET A 24 15.63 4.99 -19.52
N ASN A 25 16.18 3.99 -20.23
CA ASN A 25 15.39 3.20 -21.18
C ASN A 25 14.22 2.44 -20.48
N ARG A 26 13.13 2.18 -21.22
CA ARG A 26 11.91 1.51 -20.71
C ARG A 26 12.20 0.18 -19.99
N SER A 27 13.16 -0.60 -20.50
CA SER A 27 13.58 -1.88 -19.91
C SER A 27 14.19 -1.71 -18.51
N ASN A 28 15.03 -0.70 -18.32
CA ASN A 28 15.66 -0.39 -17.04
C ASN A 28 14.63 0.08 -16.02
N VAL A 29 13.64 0.88 -16.42
CA VAL A 29 12.52 1.27 -15.54
C VAL A 29 11.72 0.04 -15.09
N CYS A 30 11.41 -0.88 -16.00
CA CYS A 30 10.74 -2.14 -15.64
C CYS A 30 11.56 -2.98 -14.64
N LYS A 31 12.89 -3.07 -14.82
CA LYS A 31 13.78 -3.78 -13.88
C LYS A 31 13.77 -3.14 -12.50
N LEU A 32 13.85 -1.81 -12.43
CA LEU A 32 13.81 -1.06 -11.18
C LEU A 32 12.48 -1.27 -10.45
N LEU A 33 11.35 -1.14 -11.14
CA LEU A 33 10.03 -1.36 -10.55
C LEU A 33 9.87 -2.78 -10.02
N LYS A 34 10.33 -3.79 -10.75
CA LYS A 34 10.30 -5.19 -10.27
C LYS A 34 11.15 -5.38 -9.02
N ALA A 35 12.34 -4.79 -8.98
CA ALA A 35 13.20 -4.85 -7.79
C ALA A 35 12.54 -4.18 -6.58
N GLU A 36 11.89 -3.04 -6.78
CA GLU A 36 11.22 -2.31 -5.69
C GLU A 36 9.96 -3.03 -5.20
N ILE A 37 9.15 -3.57 -6.11
CA ILE A 37 8.02 -4.44 -5.77
C ILE A 37 8.49 -5.62 -4.92
N HIS A 38 9.61 -6.24 -5.28
CA HIS A 38 10.16 -7.38 -4.53
C HIS A 38 10.63 -6.99 -3.12
N LYS A 39 11.24 -5.80 -2.95
CA LYS A 39 11.56 -5.30 -1.60
C LYS A 39 10.30 -5.10 -0.76
N LEU A 40 9.25 -4.52 -1.34
CA LEU A 40 7.96 -4.33 -0.65
C LEU A 40 7.33 -5.68 -0.26
N GLU A 41 7.42 -6.70 -1.11
CA GLU A 41 6.97 -8.07 -0.79
C GLU A 41 7.69 -8.61 0.45
N ASN A 42 9.01 -8.44 0.52
CA ASN A 42 9.80 -8.87 1.68
C ASN A 42 9.46 -8.08 2.95
N SER A 43 9.27 -6.76 2.84
CA SER A 43 8.84 -5.92 3.97
C SER A 43 7.44 -6.31 4.48
N ILE A 44 6.51 -6.60 3.57
CA ILE A 44 5.16 -7.07 3.93
C ILE A 44 5.23 -8.41 4.68
N ASP A 45 6.00 -9.36 4.19
CA ASP A 45 6.15 -10.67 4.84
C ASP A 45 6.74 -10.55 6.25
N LEU A 46 7.76 -9.71 6.42
CA LEU A 46 8.36 -9.44 7.73
C LEU A 46 7.35 -8.84 8.71
N ASP A 47 6.61 -7.81 8.31
CA ASP A 47 5.62 -7.15 9.16
C ASP A 47 4.45 -8.07 9.51
N LEU A 48 3.99 -8.90 8.57
CA LEU A 48 2.98 -9.92 8.85
C LEU A 48 3.46 -10.91 9.91
N LYS A 49 4.72 -11.37 9.82
CA LYS A 49 5.32 -12.27 10.79
C LYS A 49 5.47 -11.60 12.16
N MET A 50 5.97 -10.37 12.21
CA MET A 50 6.14 -9.63 13.46
C MET A 50 4.81 -9.35 14.15
N ARG A 51 3.80 -8.89 13.41
CA ARG A 51 2.45 -8.69 13.95
C ARG A 51 1.85 -9.99 14.49
N LYS A 52 2.02 -11.10 13.76
CA LYS A 52 1.55 -12.42 14.20
C LYS A 52 2.26 -12.87 15.48
N MET A 53 3.57 -12.65 15.57
CA MET A 53 4.36 -12.97 16.76
C MET A 53 3.90 -12.16 17.98
N ALA A 54 3.72 -10.85 17.85
CA ALA A 54 3.21 -10.00 18.93
C ALA A 54 1.79 -10.40 19.36
N SER A 55 0.93 -10.77 18.40
CA SER A 55 -0.41 -11.28 18.71
C SER A 55 -0.37 -12.57 19.53
N MET A 56 0.56 -13.49 19.22
CA MET A 56 0.76 -14.70 20.00
C MET A 56 1.28 -14.40 21.41
N GLN A 57 2.25 -13.48 21.52
CA GLN A 57 2.82 -13.05 22.80
C GLN A 57 1.78 -12.38 23.70
N SER A 58 0.90 -11.55 23.14
CA SER A 58 -0.15 -10.84 23.89
C SER A 58 -1.07 -11.78 24.67
N ASN A 59 -1.32 -12.99 24.15
CA ASN A 59 -2.13 -14.02 24.83
C ASN A 59 -1.43 -14.67 26.04
N LEU A 60 -0.11 -14.52 26.17
CA LEU A 60 0.70 -15.13 27.23
C LEU A 60 1.11 -14.12 28.31
N VAL A 61 1.16 -12.83 27.97
CA VAL A 61 1.58 -11.75 28.88
C VAL A 61 0.47 -11.44 29.90
N LYS A 62 0.82 -11.48 31.20
CA LYS A 62 -0.14 -11.20 32.28
C LYS A 62 -0.13 -9.72 32.65
N GLU A 63 1.04 -9.09 32.56
CA GLU A 63 1.30 -7.71 32.92
C GLU A 63 0.55 -6.77 31.97
N PRO A 64 -0.34 -5.90 32.49
CA PRO A 64 -1.17 -5.05 31.65
C PRO A 64 -0.34 -4.02 30.86
N GLU A 65 0.74 -3.50 31.44
CA GLU A 65 1.62 -2.53 30.77
C GLU A 65 2.30 -3.14 29.53
N MET A 66 2.80 -4.38 29.63
CA MET A 66 3.42 -5.07 28.50
C MET A 66 2.40 -5.43 27.41
N ARG A 67 1.16 -5.77 27.78
CA ARG A 67 0.08 -5.97 26.80
C ARG A 67 -0.21 -4.70 26.00
N LEU A 68 -0.27 -3.54 26.65
CA LEU A 68 -0.47 -2.25 25.97
C LEU A 68 0.67 -1.93 25.00
N VAL A 69 1.92 -2.25 25.35
CA VAL A 69 3.06 -2.08 24.43
C VAL A 69 2.93 -2.96 23.20
N LEU A 70 2.57 -4.24 23.37
CA LEU A 70 2.36 -5.17 22.25
C LEU A 70 1.19 -4.74 21.36
N GLU A 71 0.08 -4.28 21.94
CA GLU A 71 -1.06 -3.75 21.18
C GLU A 71 -0.67 -2.53 20.34
N LYS A 72 0.14 -1.62 20.90
CA LYS A 72 0.64 -0.46 20.17
C LYS A 72 1.55 -0.87 19.00
N GLN A 73 2.46 -1.82 19.21
CA GLN A 73 3.32 -2.34 18.15
C GLN A 73 2.51 -3.04 17.04
N MET A 74 1.50 -3.83 17.42
CA MET A 74 0.57 -4.46 16.47
C MET A 74 -0.14 -3.43 15.60
N LEU A 75 -0.63 -2.34 16.19
CA LEU A 75 -1.27 -1.26 15.47
C LEU A 75 -0.29 -0.55 14.51
N GLU A 76 0.97 -0.37 14.92
CA GLU A 76 2.01 0.22 14.08
C GLU A 76 2.28 -0.65 12.84
N TRP A 77 2.45 -1.97 13.01
CA TRP A 77 2.58 -2.89 11.86
C TRP A 77 1.32 -2.89 10.98
N GLU A 78 0.11 -2.83 11.53
CA GLU A 78 -1.11 -2.75 10.72
C GLU A 78 -1.17 -1.47 9.87
N ASN A 79 -0.79 -0.33 10.44
CA ASN A 79 -0.69 0.93 9.71
C ASN A 79 0.42 0.89 8.65
N ASN A 80 1.56 0.27 8.96
CA ASN A 80 2.65 0.14 8.01
C ASN A 80 2.29 -0.79 6.84
N LEU A 81 1.62 -1.91 7.13
CA LEU A 81 1.11 -2.85 6.12
C LEU A 81 0.12 -2.17 5.16
N ASP A 82 -0.79 -1.34 5.66
CA ASP A 82 -1.69 -0.56 4.78
C ASP A 82 -0.90 0.29 3.78
N ARG A 83 0.16 0.98 4.24
CA ARG A 83 1.05 1.78 3.38
C ARG A 83 1.76 0.91 2.35
N LEU A 84 2.39 -0.18 2.80
CA LEU A 84 3.16 -1.08 1.93
C LEU A 84 2.28 -1.72 0.84
N TYR A 85 1.06 -2.15 1.18
CA TYR A 85 0.13 -2.69 0.19
C TYR A 85 -0.30 -1.66 -0.84
N MET A 86 -0.57 -0.43 -0.42
CA MET A 86 -0.93 0.66 -1.33
C MET A 86 0.23 1.02 -2.26
N GLU A 87 1.45 1.14 -1.73
CA GLU A 87 2.66 1.41 -2.50
C GLU A 87 2.95 0.31 -3.52
N GLN A 88 2.87 -0.96 -3.09
CA GLN A 88 3.05 -2.10 -4.00
C GLN A 88 2.01 -2.08 -5.12
N PHE A 89 0.74 -1.79 -4.81
CA PHE A 89 -0.31 -1.66 -5.81
C PHE A 89 -0.01 -0.55 -6.82
N GLN A 90 0.46 0.61 -6.38
CA GLN A 90 0.87 1.71 -7.26
C GLN A 90 2.01 1.29 -8.20
N LEU A 91 3.07 0.67 -7.67
CA LEU A 91 4.18 0.19 -8.51
C LEU A 91 3.74 -0.88 -9.51
N ARG A 92 2.83 -1.78 -9.12
CA ARG A 92 2.25 -2.77 -10.04
C ARG A 92 1.41 -2.11 -11.14
N CYS A 93 0.67 -1.04 -10.84
CA CYS A 93 -0.03 -0.25 -11.86
C CYS A 93 0.94 0.40 -12.85
N TYR A 94 2.05 0.97 -12.38
CA TYR A 94 3.08 1.54 -13.26
C TYR A 94 3.75 0.49 -14.14
N LEU A 95 4.09 -0.66 -13.56
CA LEU A 95 4.69 -1.76 -14.30
C LEU A 95 3.73 -2.31 -15.35
N ALA A 96 2.44 -2.47 -15.02
CA ALA A 96 1.43 -2.93 -15.96
C ALA A 96 1.28 -1.97 -17.15
N ALA A 97 1.21 -0.65 -16.90
CA ALA A 97 1.19 0.37 -17.96
C ALA A 97 2.46 0.31 -18.83
N LEU A 98 3.63 0.12 -18.22
CA LEU A 98 4.90 -0.03 -18.93
C LEU A 98 5.06 -1.32 -19.72
N GLN A 99 4.21 -2.31 -19.51
CA GLN A 99 4.28 -3.61 -20.20
C GLN A 99 3.03 -3.88 -21.04
N ASP A 100 2.13 -2.90 -21.16
CA ASP A 100 0.84 -3.03 -21.83
C ASP A 100 0.05 -4.24 -21.28
N GLN A 101 0.11 -4.44 -19.96
CA GLN A 101 -0.56 -5.53 -19.24
C GLN A 101 -1.82 -5.02 -18.51
N PRO A 102 -2.76 -5.92 -18.18
CA PRO A 102 -3.90 -5.57 -17.33
C PRO A 102 -3.47 -5.00 -15.97
N LEU A 103 -4.24 -4.03 -15.47
CA LEU A 103 -4.02 -3.44 -14.15
C LEU A 103 -4.23 -4.47 -13.02
N PRO A 104 -3.52 -4.33 -11.88
CA PRO A 104 -3.73 -5.18 -10.72
C PRO A 104 -5.16 -5.06 -10.14
N SER A 105 -5.65 -6.14 -9.54
CA SER A 105 -7.01 -6.20 -8.98
C SER A 105 -7.17 -5.31 -7.74
N ALA A 106 -8.05 -4.31 -7.84
CA ALA A 106 -8.46 -3.48 -6.69
C ALA A 106 -9.07 -4.32 -5.56
N LYS A 107 -9.80 -5.40 -5.88
CA LYS A 107 -10.37 -6.31 -4.88
C LYS A 107 -9.28 -7.00 -4.05
N SER A 108 -8.18 -7.40 -4.71
CA SER A 108 -7.04 -8.03 -4.03
C SER A 108 -6.30 -7.05 -3.11
N LEU A 109 -6.27 -5.75 -3.44
CA LEU A 109 -5.74 -4.74 -2.54
C LEU A 109 -6.63 -4.60 -1.30
N LEU A 110 -7.93 -4.40 -1.53
CA LEU A 110 -8.91 -4.12 -0.47
C LEU A 110 -9.20 -5.31 0.46
N SER A 111 -8.83 -6.54 0.07
CA SER A 111 -8.90 -7.70 0.97
C SER A 111 -7.82 -7.66 2.07
N ASN A 112 -6.70 -6.99 1.83
CA ASN A 112 -5.54 -7.01 2.73
C ASN A 112 -5.49 -5.83 3.72
N ILE A 113 -6.39 -4.86 3.60
CA ILE A 113 -6.38 -3.66 4.45
C ILE A 113 -6.74 -3.96 5.91
N SER A 114 -6.16 -3.17 6.82
CA SER A 114 -6.40 -3.24 8.25
C SER A 114 -7.88 -3.02 8.61
N LYS A 115 -8.26 -3.44 9.83
CA LYS A 115 -9.61 -3.17 10.36
C LYS A 115 -9.89 -1.67 10.43
N LEU A 116 -8.90 -0.88 10.86
CA LEU A 116 -9.01 0.57 10.95
C LEU A 116 -9.28 1.19 9.58
N ALA A 117 -8.51 0.81 8.55
CA ALA A 117 -8.74 1.27 7.18
C ALA A 117 -10.14 0.88 6.69
N ARG A 118 -10.54 -0.37 6.91
CA ARG A 118 -11.84 -0.87 6.48
C ARG A 118 -12.99 -0.06 7.09
N THR A 119 -12.92 0.22 8.39
CA THR A 119 -13.91 1.06 9.09
C THR A 119 -13.96 2.48 8.52
N SER A 120 -12.82 3.10 8.26
CA SER A 120 -12.77 4.43 7.62
C SER A 120 -13.43 4.41 6.24
N LEU A 121 -13.15 3.41 5.41
CA LEU A 121 -13.76 3.30 4.07
C LEU A 121 -15.27 3.07 4.12
N VAL A 122 -15.75 2.27 5.07
CA VAL A 122 -17.20 2.07 5.30
C VAL A 122 -17.85 3.39 5.73
N SER A 123 -17.22 4.13 6.64
CA SER A 123 -17.72 5.44 7.07
C SER A 123 -17.75 6.48 5.96
N LEU A 124 -16.82 6.41 4.99
CA LEU A 124 -16.80 7.26 3.81
C LEU A 124 -17.84 6.85 2.76
N GLY A 125 -18.41 5.64 2.87
CA GLY A 125 -19.36 5.09 1.89
C GLY A 125 -18.72 4.69 0.54
N VAL A 126 -17.39 4.74 0.42
CA VAL A 126 -16.67 4.45 -0.82
C VAL A 126 -15.43 3.59 -0.56
N SER A 127 -15.42 2.38 -1.14
CA SER A 127 -14.30 1.43 -1.04
C SER A 127 -13.59 1.30 -2.39
N SER A 128 -12.49 2.03 -2.54
CA SER A 128 -11.68 2.08 -3.75
C SER A 128 -10.19 2.22 -3.39
N PRO A 129 -9.26 1.89 -4.30
CA PRO A 129 -7.84 2.19 -4.08
C PRO A 129 -7.59 3.68 -3.79
N CYS A 130 -8.35 4.59 -4.41
CA CYS A 130 -8.22 6.03 -4.18
C CYS A 130 -8.67 6.44 -2.77
N SER A 131 -9.84 5.98 -2.32
CA SER A 131 -10.32 6.27 -0.96
C SER A 131 -9.45 5.60 0.11
N PHE A 132 -8.86 4.44 -0.20
CA PHE A 132 -7.86 3.80 0.66
C PHE A 132 -6.57 4.61 0.75
N HIS A 133 -6.05 5.08 -0.38
CA HIS A 133 -4.89 5.96 -0.42
C HIS A 133 -5.13 7.24 0.40
N ALA A 134 -6.28 7.90 0.22
CA ALA A 134 -6.66 9.07 1.01
C ALA A 134 -6.73 8.77 2.52
N THR A 135 -7.23 7.59 2.89
CA THR A 135 -7.28 7.11 4.29
C THR A 135 -5.89 6.89 4.88
N ILE A 136 -4.91 6.45 4.09
CA ILE A 136 -3.52 6.32 4.55
C ILE A 136 -2.90 7.71 4.71
N CYS A 137 -3.09 8.60 3.74
CA CYS A 137 -2.54 9.95 3.77
C CYS A 137 -3.06 10.77 4.96
N SER A 138 -4.31 10.59 5.37
CA SER A 138 -4.86 11.30 6.54
C SER A 138 -4.25 10.88 7.88
N ARG A 139 -3.52 9.76 7.93
CA ARG A 139 -2.79 9.30 9.13
C ARG A 139 -1.39 9.90 9.25
N LEU A 140 -0.86 10.45 8.16
CA LEU A 140 0.45 11.10 8.18
C LEU A 140 0.28 12.49 8.80
N PRO A 141 1.20 12.91 9.69
CA PRO A 141 1.27 14.31 10.10
C PRO A 141 1.36 15.17 8.84
N LEU A 142 0.57 16.26 8.78
CA LEU A 142 0.73 17.29 7.75
C LEU A 142 2.14 17.88 7.89
N THR A 143 3.10 17.31 7.19
CA THR A 143 4.37 17.97 6.97
C THR A 143 4.08 19.03 5.91
N LEU A 144 3.90 20.27 6.36
CA LEU A 144 3.99 21.44 5.49
C LEU A 144 5.38 21.43 4.86
N SER A 145 5.48 20.99 3.61
CA SER A 145 6.63 21.23 2.74
C SER A 145 6.40 22.51 1.94
#